data_AF-A0A0P6XX00-F1
#
_entry.id   AF-A0A0P6XX00-F1
#
_cell.length_a   1.000
_cell.length_b   1.000
_cell.length_c   1.000
_cell.angle_alpha   90.00
_cell.angle_beta   90.00
_cell.angle_gamma   90.00
#
_symmetry.space_group_name_H-M   'P 1'
#
loop_
_entity.id
_entity.type
_entity.pdbx_description
1 polymer ?
#
loop_
_entity_poly.entity_id
_entity_poly.type
_entity_poly.pdbx_seq_one_letter_code
_entity_poly.pdbx_strand_id
1 'polypeptide(L)'
;MEQKIFHGTAKPHDFARALHGKFNRGNLQVQQFGSGDHITVQIATHRYARAGGQTALTISMQQVEDGVSIQIGQQSWLGVAASLGITALAAFHNPISLLQRLDHIAQDLEYVQLTDEVWRVIQETSKRMGLTYQLSNTLRKLVCPYCSVANPVGEPNCIACGAPLGLQQPTTCSRCGFAVRAGASYCPNCGNRITAG
;
A
#
# COMPACT_ATOMS: atom_id res chain seq x y z
N MET A 1 -8.98 -3.61 3.11
CA MET A 1 -7.67 -4.04 2.58
C MET A 1 -7.36 -3.15 1.40
N GLU A 2 -6.26 -2.39 1.46
CA GLU A 2 -5.85 -1.46 0.41
C GLU A 2 -4.60 -2.04 -0.29
N GLN A 3 -4.64 -2.15 -1.62
CA GLN A 3 -3.55 -2.69 -2.43
C GLN A 3 -3.03 -1.62 -3.39
N LYS A 4 -1.71 -1.54 -3.53
CA LYS A 4 -0.99 -0.56 -4.34
C LYS A 4 0.14 -1.22 -5.12
N ILE A 5 0.27 -0.92 -6.41
CA ILE A 5 1.36 -1.42 -7.25
C ILE A 5 2.36 -0.30 -7.52
N PHE A 6 3.62 -0.54 -7.20
CA PHE A 6 4.74 0.36 -7.41
C PHE A 6 5.59 -0.16 -8.57
N HIS A 7 5.67 0.63 -9.63
CA HIS A 7 6.38 0.26 -10.83
C HIS A 7 7.84 0.69 -10.81
N GLY A 8 8.72 -0.16 -11.35
CA GLY A 8 10.17 0.08 -11.47
C GLY A 8 11.00 -1.12 -11.01
N THR A 9 12.30 -0.89 -10.77
CA THR A 9 13.28 -1.95 -10.47
C THR A 9 13.30 -2.40 -9.00
N ALA A 10 12.34 -1.94 -8.19
CA ALA A 10 12.30 -2.28 -6.78
C ALA A 10 11.93 -3.75 -6.55
N LYS A 11 12.46 -4.29 -5.46
CA LYS A 11 12.15 -5.63 -4.98
C LYS A 11 11.36 -5.55 -3.67
N PRO A 12 10.56 -6.59 -3.34
CA PRO A 12 9.87 -6.67 -2.04
C PRO A 12 10.78 -6.43 -0.84
N HIS A 13 12.05 -6.84 -0.93
CA HIS A 13 13.02 -6.66 0.16
C HIS A 13 13.33 -5.18 0.45
N ASP A 14 13.26 -4.29 -0.54
CA ASP A 14 13.62 -2.87 -0.37
C ASP A 14 12.63 -2.21 0.58
N PHE A 15 11.34 -2.47 0.35
CA PHE A 15 10.26 -2.04 1.22
C PHE A 15 10.29 -2.73 2.58
N ALA A 16 10.54 -4.04 2.63
CA ALA A 16 10.64 -4.77 3.89
C ALA A 16 11.74 -4.20 4.81
N ARG A 17 12.91 -3.89 4.24
CA ARG A 17 14.03 -3.27 4.96
C ARG A 17 13.66 -1.89 5.49
N ALA A 18 12.99 -1.06 4.68
CA ALA A 18 12.57 0.28 5.08
C ALA A 18 11.55 0.22 6.24
N LEU A 19 10.57 -0.68 6.15
CA LEU A 19 9.58 -0.90 7.22
C LEU A 19 10.25 -1.40 8.50
N HIS A 20 11.13 -2.38 8.41
CA HIS A 20 11.87 -2.88 9.57
C HIS A 20 12.69 -1.77 10.25
N GLY A 21 13.43 -0.96 9.47
CA GLY A 21 14.20 0.16 10.01
C GLY A 21 13.35 1.26 10.66
N LYS A 22 12.14 1.51 10.13
CA LYS A 22 11.22 2.51 10.70
C LYS A 22 10.50 2.01 11.94
N PHE A 23 10.03 0.77 11.96
CA PHE A 23 9.05 0.31 12.95
C PHE A 23 9.60 -0.67 13.97
N ASN A 24 10.77 -1.29 13.78
CA ASN A 24 11.34 -2.22 14.77
C ASN A 24 12.10 -1.47 15.87
N ARG A 25 11.37 -0.62 16.62
CA ARG A 25 11.91 0.20 17.70
C ARG A 25 10.82 0.60 18.69
N GLY A 26 11.23 0.95 19.91
CA GLY A 26 10.32 1.40 20.96
C GLY A 26 9.35 0.30 21.37
N ASN A 27 8.06 0.60 21.35
CA ASN A 27 6.97 -0.32 21.69
C ASN A 27 6.51 -1.21 20.50
N LEU A 28 7.07 -1.02 19.31
CA LEU A 28 6.72 -1.75 18.11
C LEU A 28 7.79 -2.80 17.76
N GLN A 29 7.34 -3.93 17.26
CA GLN A 29 8.16 -5.02 16.75
C GLN A 29 7.76 -5.31 15.32
N VAL A 30 8.77 -5.61 14.50
CA VAL A 30 8.57 -6.03 13.12
C VAL A 30 9.02 -7.48 12.96
N GLN A 31 8.20 -8.29 12.32
CA GLN A 31 8.55 -9.64 11.89
C GLN A 31 8.43 -9.74 10.38
N GLN A 32 9.38 -10.43 9.75
CA GLN A 32 9.34 -10.72 8.32
C GLN A 32 9.16 -12.22 8.11
N PHE A 33 8.26 -12.57 7.19
CA PHE A 33 8.04 -13.91 6.70
C PHE A 33 8.24 -13.94 5.19
N GLY A 34 8.70 -15.08 4.67
CA GLY A 34 9.01 -15.21 3.25
C GLY A 34 10.29 -14.48 2.83
N SER A 35 10.62 -14.62 1.55
CA SER A 35 11.81 -14.05 0.92
C SER A 35 11.65 -14.02 -0.60
N GLY A 36 12.49 -13.25 -1.29
CA GLY A 36 12.46 -13.15 -2.75
C GLY A 36 11.19 -12.46 -3.25
N ASP A 37 10.38 -13.20 -4.00
CA ASP A 37 9.23 -12.67 -4.73
C ASP A 37 7.98 -12.48 -3.87
N HIS A 38 7.95 -13.05 -2.66
CA HIS A 38 6.86 -12.84 -1.71
C HIS A 38 7.43 -12.59 -0.31
N ILE A 39 7.15 -11.42 0.24
CA ILE A 39 7.57 -11.03 1.58
C ILE A 39 6.36 -10.47 2.33
N THR A 40 6.10 -11.02 3.51
CA THR A 40 5.11 -10.50 4.43
C THR A 40 5.82 -9.86 5.60
N VAL A 41 5.48 -8.62 5.92
CA VAL A 41 5.95 -7.89 7.09
C VAL A 41 4.79 -7.69 8.05
N GLN A 42 4.95 -8.11 9.30
CA GLN A 42 3.99 -7.86 10.37
C GLN A 42 4.56 -6.84 11.34
N ILE A 43 3.76 -5.86 11.69
CA ILE A 43 4.07 -4.82 12.68
C ILE A 43 3.09 -4.97 13.83
N ALA A 44 3.62 -5.17 15.04
CA ALA A 44 2.81 -5.37 16.23
C ALA A 44 3.41 -4.65 17.44
N THR A 45 2.56 -4.34 18.43
CA THR A 45 3.00 -3.83 19.74
C THR A 45 3.62 -4.95 20.58
N HIS A 46 4.66 -4.62 21.33
CA HIS A 46 5.36 -5.57 22.21
C HIS A 46 4.39 -6.13 23.28
N ARG A 47 4.46 -7.45 23.53
CA ARG A 47 3.56 -8.22 24.44
C ARG A 47 3.49 -7.73 25.89
N TYR A 48 4.29 -6.73 26.28
CA TYR A 48 4.30 -6.12 27.61
C TYR A 48 3.39 -4.90 27.77
N ALA A 49 2.63 -4.51 26.74
CA ALA A 49 1.52 -3.56 26.91
C ALA A 49 0.41 -4.25 27.72
N ARG A 50 0.46 -4.09 29.04
CA ARG A 50 -0.62 -4.46 29.96
C ARG A 50 -1.87 -3.71 29.52
N ALA A 51 -2.90 -4.45 29.11
CA ALA A 51 -4.20 -3.99 28.60
C ALA A 51 -4.25 -3.67 27.10
N GLY A 52 -5.21 -4.30 26.42
CA GLY A 52 -5.83 -3.68 25.24
C GLY A 52 -5.34 -4.13 23.86
N GLY A 53 -5.27 -5.43 23.60
CA GLY A 53 -5.33 -6.02 22.24
C GLY A 53 -4.06 -5.93 21.39
N GLN A 54 -3.83 -7.01 20.64
CA GLN A 54 -2.69 -7.13 19.74
C GLN A 54 -3.06 -6.51 18.39
N THR A 55 -2.72 -5.24 18.19
CA THR A 55 -2.75 -4.65 16.84
C THR A 55 -1.63 -5.30 16.04
N ALA A 56 -1.99 -6.16 15.08
CA ALA A 56 -1.06 -6.77 14.13
C ALA A 56 -1.41 -6.29 12.71
N LEU A 57 -0.69 -5.27 12.25
CA LEU A 57 -0.79 -4.82 10.86
C LEU A 57 0.07 -5.72 9.99
N THR A 58 -0.50 -6.26 8.92
CA THR A 58 0.17 -7.15 7.98
C THR A 58 0.32 -6.46 6.64
N ILE A 59 1.56 -6.44 6.14
CA ILE A 59 1.94 -5.88 4.86
C ILE A 59 2.46 -7.02 3.99
N SER A 60 1.69 -7.41 2.98
CA SER A 60 2.08 -8.43 2.01
C SER A 60 2.65 -7.76 0.76
N MET A 61 3.84 -8.16 0.35
CA MET A 61 4.56 -7.63 -0.80
C MET A 61 4.84 -8.77 -1.77
N GLN A 62 4.47 -8.59 -3.04
CA GLN A 62 4.66 -9.57 -4.09
C GLN A 62 5.34 -8.91 -5.30
N GLN A 63 6.38 -9.55 -5.82
CA GLN A 63 7.01 -9.19 -7.08
C GLN A 63 6.01 -9.44 -8.22
N VAL A 64 5.84 -8.44 -9.07
CA VAL A 64 5.05 -8.49 -10.31
C VAL A 64 5.94 -8.09 -11.48
N GLU A 65 5.52 -8.38 -12.71
CA GLU A 65 6.31 -8.13 -13.93
C GLU A 65 6.88 -6.70 -13.99
N ASP A 66 6.06 -5.70 -13.65
CA ASP A 66 6.43 -4.29 -13.74
C ASP A 66 6.82 -3.66 -12.39
N GLY A 67 7.06 -4.42 -11.32
CA GLY A 67 7.47 -3.88 -10.02
C GLY A 67 6.97 -4.66 -8.81
N VAL A 68 6.44 -3.98 -7.78
CA VAL A 68 6.02 -4.62 -6.52
C VAL A 68 4.58 -4.26 -6.18
N SER A 69 3.76 -5.29 -5.96
CA SER A 69 2.42 -5.16 -5.39
C SER A 69 2.52 -5.20 -3.88
N ILE A 70 1.99 -4.18 -3.20
CA ILE A 70 1.95 -4.08 -1.74
C ILE A 70 0.50 -4.01 -1.28
N GLN A 71 0.12 -4.90 -0.36
CA GLN A 71 -1.20 -4.97 0.24
C GLN A 71 -1.10 -4.83 1.75
N ILE A 72 -1.91 -3.95 2.33
CA ILE A 72 -2.02 -3.78 3.77
C ILE A 72 -3.35 -4.32 4.27
N GLY A 73 -3.29 -5.18 5.27
CA GLY A 73 -4.45 -5.79 5.92
C GLY A 73 -4.24 -5.97 7.42
N GLN A 74 -5.34 -6.11 8.14
CA GLN A 74 -5.34 -6.51 9.53
C GLN A 74 -5.35 -8.04 9.59
N GLN A 75 -4.39 -8.66 10.25
CA GLN A 75 -4.57 -10.03 10.71
C GLN A 75 -5.08 -9.94 12.15
N SER A 76 -6.32 -10.36 12.38
CA SER A 76 -6.65 -10.86 13.71
C SER A 76 -5.76 -12.09 13.92
N TRP A 77 -4.89 -12.03 14.93
CA TRP A 77 -4.24 -13.25 15.40
C TRP A 77 -5.34 -14.28 15.64
N LEU A 78 -5.06 -15.54 15.34
CA LEU A 78 -5.89 -16.69 15.66
C LEU A 78 -5.97 -16.84 17.19
N GLY A 79 -6.64 -15.89 17.84
CA GLY A 79 -6.64 -15.63 19.27
C GLY A 79 -8.01 -15.20 19.78
N VAL A 80 -8.94 -14.86 18.89
CA VAL A 80 -10.37 -14.75 19.25
C VAL A 80 -10.97 -16.15 19.46
N ALA A 81 -10.54 -17.18 18.72
CA ALA A 81 -11.02 -18.54 18.92
C ALA A 81 -10.41 -19.23 20.17
N ALA A 82 -9.12 -19.01 20.46
CA ALA A 82 -8.48 -19.58 21.66
C ALA A 82 -8.95 -18.90 22.95
N SER A 83 -9.22 -17.59 22.90
CA SER A 83 -9.77 -16.87 24.05
C SER A 83 -11.23 -17.21 24.31
N LEU A 84 -12.03 -17.61 23.32
CA LEU A 84 -13.40 -18.09 23.57
C LEU A 84 -13.43 -19.45 24.29
N GLY A 85 -12.49 -20.36 24.03
CA GLY A 85 -12.44 -21.67 24.69
C GLY A 85 -12.10 -21.60 26.19
N ILE A 86 -11.12 -20.76 26.56
CA ILE A 86 -10.74 -20.55 27.97
C ILE A 86 -11.75 -19.63 28.69
N THR A 87 -12.31 -18.64 27.98
CA THR A 87 -13.30 -17.71 28.54
C THR A 87 -14.67 -18.38 28.72
N ALA A 88 -15.08 -19.33 27.86
CA ALA A 88 -16.32 -20.08 28.05
C ALA A 88 -16.27 -20.97 29.32
N LEU A 89 -15.12 -21.60 29.57
CA LEU A 89 -14.88 -22.40 30.77
C LEU A 89 -14.82 -21.55 32.05
N ALA A 90 -14.22 -20.35 31.98
CA ALA A 90 -14.15 -19.40 33.09
C ALA A 90 -15.49 -18.67 33.36
N ALA A 91 -16.26 -18.36 32.31
CA ALA A 91 -17.58 -17.74 32.39
C ALA A 91 -18.61 -18.65 33.08
N PHE A 92 -18.47 -19.97 32.91
CA PHE A 92 -19.31 -20.95 33.60
C PHE A 92 -19.10 -20.94 35.12
N HIS A 93 -17.89 -20.65 35.58
CA HIS A 93 -17.58 -20.62 37.02
C HIS A 93 -17.71 -19.24 37.67
N ASN A 94 -17.60 -18.15 36.91
CA ASN A 94 -17.69 -16.80 37.47
C ASN A 94 -18.24 -15.76 36.46
N PRO A 95 -19.58 -15.58 36.40
CA PRO A 95 -20.22 -14.72 35.41
C PRO A 95 -19.96 -13.22 35.63
N ILE A 96 -19.54 -12.80 36.83
CA ILE A 96 -19.27 -11.39 37.18
C ILE A 96 -17.95 -10.90 36.54
N SER A 97 -17.06 -11.82 36.16
CA SER A 97 -15.79 -11.49 35.48
C SER A 97 -15.98 -10.90 34.08
N LEU A 98 -17.15 -11.07 33.47
CA LEU A 98 -17.47 -10.57 32.12
C LEU A 98 -17.93 -9.10 32.12
N LEU A 99 -18.34 -8.55 33.27
CA LEU A 99 -18.83 -7.17 33.37
C LEU A 99 -17.70 -6.13 33.37
N GLN A 100 -16.44 -6.52 33.57
CA GLN A 100 -15.29 -5.63 33.47
C GLN A 100 -14.72 -5.47 32.05
N ARG A 101 -15.34 -6.12 31.04
CA ARG A 101 -14.77 -6.20 29.68
C ARG A 101 -15.47 -5.30 28.66
N LEU A 102 -16.32 -4.38 29.12
CA LEU A 102 -17.12 -3.48 28.27
C LEU A 102 -16.48 -2.11 27.98
N ASP A 103 -15.25 -1.84 28.43
CA ASP A 103 -14.70 -0.47 28.36
C ASP A 103 -13.71 -0.18 27.23
N HIS A 104 -13.67 -0.95 26.14
CA HIS A 104 -12.68 -0.69 25.08
C HIS A 104 -13.27 -0.63 23.66
N ILE A 105 -13.96 0.48 23.37
CA ILE A 105 -14.17 1.01 22.02
C ILE A 105 -13.12 2.11 21.75
N ALA A 106 -11.83 1.76 21.84
CA ALA A 106 -10.74 2.73 21.65
C ALA A 106 -9.56 2.19 20.81
N GLN A 107 -9.75 1.11 20.04
CA GLN A 107 -8.71 0.51 19.21
C GLN A 107 -8.65 1.03 17.75
N ASP A 108 -9.68 1.75 17.30
CA ASP A 108 -9.75 2.19 15.89
C ASP A 108 -8.85 3.38 15.57
N LEU A 109 -8.49 4.20 16.57
CA LEU A 109 -7.67 5.41 16.35
C LEU A 109 -6.18 5.10 16.14
N GLU A 110 -5.62 4.10 16.82
CA GLU A 110 -4.21 3.71 16.67
C GLU A 110 -3.95 2.95 15.35
N TYR A 111 -4.92 2.17 14.88
CA TYR A 111 -4.80 1.40 13.64
C TYR A 111 -4.76 2.28 12.38
N VAL A 112 -5.62 3.31 12.32
CA VAL A 112 -5.65 4.27 11.20
C VAL A 112 -4.32 5.02 11.11
N GLN A 113 -3.80 5.50 12.25
CA GLN A 113 -2.52 6.20 12.29
C GLN A 113 -1.34 5.33 11.87
N LEU A 114 -1.29 4.07 12.30
CA LEU A 114 -0.22 3.15 11.92
C LEU A 114 -0.27 2.81 10.42
N THR A 115 -1.47 2.61 9.87
CA THR A 115 -1.67 2.35 8.44
C THR A 115 -1.19 3.52 7.59
N ASP A 116 -1.54 4.76 7.98
CA ASP A 116 -1.11 5.97 7.29
C ASP A 116 0.41 6.16 7.34
N GLU A 117 1.03 5.87 8.49
CA GLU A 117 2.49 5.93 8.65
C GLU A 117 3.19 4.89 7.77
N VAL A 118 2.67 3.66 7.70
CA VAL A 118 3.22 2.61 6.83
C VAL A 118 3.15 3.04 5.37
N TRP A 119 2.01 3.58 4.92
CA TRP A 119 1.88 4.11 3.58
C TRP A 119 2.84 5.27 3.30
N ARG A 120 3.09 6.13 4.29
CA ARG A 120 4.06 7.23 4.17
C ARG A 120 5.47 6.71 3.94
N VAL A 121 5.90 5.71 4.71
CA VAL A 121 7.23 5.10 4.59
C VAL A 121 7.40 4.41 3.23
N ILE A 122 6.39 3.68 2.78
CA ILE A 122 6.39 3.05 1.45
C ILE A 122 6.52 4.13 0.37
N GLN A 123 5.75 5.22 0.45
CA GLN A 123 5.80 6.32 -0.52
C GLN A 123 7.15 7.04 -0.53
N GLU A 124 7.74 7.30 0.63
CA GLU A 124 9.08 7.90 0.72
C GLU A 124 10.15 6.98 0.13
N THR A 125 10.05 5.68 0.39
CA THR A 125 10.96 4.66 -0.17
C THR A 125 10.85 4.64 -1.69
N SER A 126 9.62 4.60 -2.22
CA SER A 126 9.35 4.66 -3.65
C SER A 126 9.91 5.92 -4.31
N LYS A 127 9.74 7.10 -3.68
CA LYS A 127 10.28 8.37 -4.18
C LYS A 127 11.80 8.37 -4.23
N ARG A 128 12.46 7.87 -3.19
CA ARG A 128 13.94 7.78 -3.13
C ARG A 128 14.49 6.85 -4.21
N MET A 129 13.75 5.81 -4.57
CA MET A 129 14.10 4.85 -5.61
C MET A 129 13.65 5.27 -7.02
N GLY A 130 12.97 6.41 -7.18
CA GLY A 130 12.45 6.86 -8.46
C GLY A 130 11.31 5.99 -9.02
N LEU A 131 10.64 5.21 -8.18
CA LEU A 131 9.53 4.35 -8.59
C LEU A 131 8.28 5.17 -8.92
N THR A 132 7.51 4.69 -9.89
CA THR A 132 6.22 5.27 -10.24
C THR A 132 5.11 4.42 -9.61
N TYR A 133 4.42 4.95 -8.60
CA TYR A 133 3.20 4.30 -8.08
C TYR A 133 2.07 4.47 -9.11
N GLN A 134 1.22 3.45 -9.26
CA GLN A 134 0.09 3.42 -10.19
C GLN A 134 -0.54 4.81 -10.37
N LEU A 135 -0.30 5.34 -11.56
CA LEU A 135 -1.24 6.23 -12.19
C LEU A 135 -2.60 5.49 -12.26
N SER A 136 -3.64 6.16 -11.77
CA SER A 136 -5.04 5.82 -12.00
C SER A 136 -5.27 5.15 -13.36
N ASN A 137 -6.19 4.18 -13.46
CA ASN A 137 -6.66 3.58 -14.72
C ASN A 137 -6.87 4.60 -15.86
N THR A 138 -7.12 5.88 -15.55
CA THR A 138 -7.16 7.03 -16.46
C THR A 138 -5.87 7.30 -17.24
N LEU A 139 -4.73 6.71 -16.88
CA LEU A 139 -3.43 6.88 -17.54
C LEU A 139 -2.97 5.62 -18.27
N ARG A 140 -3.73 4.52 -18.17
CA ARG A 140 -3.56 3.32 -19.02
C ARG A 140 -4.42 3.38 -20.28
N LYS A 141 -5.38 4.31 -20.32
CA LYS A 141 -6.31 4.49 -21.44
C LYS A 141 -6.29 5.94 -21.87
N LEU A 142 -6.12 6.16 -23.17
CA LEU A 142 -6.27 7.46 -23.80
C LEU A 142 -7.63 7.50 -24.52
N VAL A 143 -8.36 8.59 -24.39
CA VAL A 143 -9.62 8.79 -25.11
C VAL A 143 -9.30 9.43 -26.45
N CYS A 144 -9.73 8.80 -27.54
CA CYS A 144 -9.56 9.36 -28.87
C CYS A 144 -10.34 10.69 -28.97
N PRO A 145 -9.71 11.81 -29.35
CA PRO A 145 -10.41 13.09 -29.45
C PRO A 145 -11.40 13.14 -30.64
N TYR A 146 -11.37 12.16 -31.54
CA TYR A 146 -12.20 12.12 -32.75
C TYR A 146 -13.47 11.27 -32.56
N CYS A 147 -13.36 10.09 -31.95
CA CYS A 147 -14.48 9.15 -31.80
C CYS A 147 -14.78 8.76 -30.34
N SER A 148 -14.03 9.32 -29.38
CA SER A 148 -14.18 9.07 -27.94
C SER A 148 -13.95 7.62 -27.48
N VAL A 149 -13.48 6.74 -28.34
CA VAL A 149 -13.10 5.37 -27.95
C VAL A 149 -11.85 5.41 -27.06
N ALA A 150 -11.85 4.58 -26.02
CA ALA A 150 -10.69 4.38 -25.17
C ALA A 150 -9.68 3.43 -25.84
N ASN A 151 -8.44 3.88 -25.97
CA ASN A 151 -7.35 3.14 -26.58
C ASN A 151 -6.24 2.87 -25.54
N PRO A 152 -5.47 1.78 -25.66
CA PRO A 152 -4.29 1.57 -24.83
C PRO A 152 -3.23 2.65 -25.12
N VAL A 153 -2.45 2.99 -24.09
CA VAL A 153 -1.27 3.85 -24.24
C VAL A 153 -0.20 3.15 -25.08
N GLY A 154 0.51 3.91 -25.90
CA GLY A 154 1.53 3.41 -26.84
C GLY A 154 1.03 3.16 -28.26
N GLU A 155 -0.29 3.05 -28.48
CA GLU A 155 -0.84 2.85 -29.82
C GLU A 155 -0.77 4.15 -30.65
N PRO A 156 -0.16 4.16 -31.86
CA PRO A 156 -0.07 5.36 -32.68
C PRO A 156 -1.43 5.84 -33.22
N ASN A 157 -2.37 4.92 -33.46
CA ASN A 157 -3.65 5.21 -34.12
C ASN A 157 -4.84 4.63 -33.33
N CYS A 158 -6.01 5.25 -33.44
CA CYS A 158 -7.19 4.75 -32.76
C CYS A 158 -7.63 3.40 -33.34
N ILE A 159 -7.86 2.42 -32.45
CA ILE A 159 -8.30 1.05 -32.81
C ILE A 159 -9.68 1.03 -33.49
N ALA A 160 -10.48 2.10 -33.32
CA ALA A 160 -11.83 2.18 -33.86
C ALA A 160 -11.92 3.05 -35.12
N CYS A 161 -11.30 4.23 -35.13
CA CYS A 161 -11.44 5.19 -36.25
C CYS A 161 -10.14 5.48 -37.02
N GLY A 162 -9.00 4.90 -36.61
CA GLY A 162 -7.70 5.11 -37.27
C GLY A 162 -7.04 6.48 -37.04
N ALA A 163 -7.67 7.38 -36.28
CA ALA A 163 -7.11 8.71 -36.05
C ALA A 163 -5.81 8.69 -35.23
N PRO A 164 -4.86 9.61 -35.47
CA PRO A 164 -3.58 9.63 -34.76
C PRO A 164 -3.78 9.99 -33.28
N LEU A 165 -3.05 9.30 -32.41
CA LEU A 165 -3.14 9.43 -30.95
C LEU A 165 -1.87 10.02 -30.32
N GLY A 166 -0.88 10.40 -31.13
CA GLY A 166 0.44 10.86 -30.66
C GLY A 166 0.39 12.02 -29.68
N LEU A 167 -0.52 12.99 -29.90
CA LEU A 167 -0.67 14.17 -29.02
C LEU A 167 -1.29 13.84 -27.65
N GLN A 168 -1.92 12.67 -27.53
CA GLN A 168 -2.59 12.20 -26.32
C GLN A 168 -1.73 11.23 -25.53
N GLN A 169 -0.57 10.83 -26.08
CA GLN A 169 0.36 9.96 -25.40
C GLN A 169 0.96 10.66 -24.17
N PRO A 170 1.01 9.99 -23.01
CA PRO A 170 1.65 10.54 -21.83
C PRO A 170 3.13 10.78 -22.09
N THR A 171 3.68 11.84 -21.52
CA THR A 171 5.11 12.15 -21.56
C THR A 171 5.77 11.79 -20.23
N THR A 172 7.08 11.65 -20.19
CA THR A 172 7.83 11.34 -18.96
C THR A 172 8.46 12.61 -18.39
N CYS A 173 8.32 12.82 -17.08
CA CYS A 173 9.00 13.91 -16.39
C CYS A 173 10.52 13.73 -16.46
N SER A 174 11.22 14.69 -17.08
CA SER A 174 12.68 14.69 -17.23
C SER A 174 13.45 14.67 -15.90
N ARG A 175 12.84 15.12 -14.80
CA ARG A 175 13.49 15.16 -13.48
C ARG A 175 13.40 13.85 -12.69
N CYS A 176 12.27 13.16 -12.76
CA CYS A 176 12.01 12.00 -11.89
C CYS A 176 11.51 10.75 -12.62
N GLY A 177 11.43 10.77 -13.95
CA GLY A 177 10.96 9.63 -14.75
C GLY A 177 9.45 9.37 -14.71
N PHE A 178 8.68 10.14 -13.92
CA PHE A 178 7.26 9.91 -13.74
C PHE A 178 6.46 10.21 -15.01
N ALA A 179 5.66 9.24 -15.48
CA ALA A 179 4.75 9.42 -16.60
C ALA A 179 3.60 10.39 -16.24
N VAL A 180 3.45 11.43 -17.02
CA VAL A 180 2.45 12.50 -16.85
C VAL A 180 1.53 12.54 -18.06
N ARG A 181 0.29 12.99 -17.83
CA ARG A 181 -0.66 13.21 -18.94
C ARG A 181 -0.08 14.20 -19.94
N ALA A 182 -0.42 14.00 -21.21
CA ALA A 182 -0.17 15.00 -22.24
C ALA A 182 -0.70 16.37 -21.79
N GLY A 183 0.13 17.40 -21.90
CA GLY A 183 -0.22 18.78 -21.53
C GLY A 183 -0.22 19.10 -20.03
N ALA A 184 0.21 18.21 -19.14
CA ALA A 184 0.35 18.55 -17.72
C ALA A 184 1.43 19.63 -17.51
N SER A 185 1.12 20.74 -16.82
CA SER A 185 2.10 21.81 -16.54
C SER A 185 3.13 21.43 -15.47
N TYR A 186 2.72 20.60 -14.50
CA TYR A 186 3.54 20.20 -13.37
C TYR A 186 3.47 18.69 -13.15
N CYS A 187 4.59 18.10 -12.76
CA CYS A 187 4.68 16.70 -12.38
C CYS A 187 3.97 16.50 -11.03
N PRO A 188 2.95 15.64 -10.92
CA PRO A 188 2.28 15.38 -9.66
C PRO A 188 3.14 14.58 -8.68
N ASN A 189 4.24 13.97 -9.15
CA ASN A 189 5.15 13.21 -8.29
C ASN A 189 6.22 14.09 -7.62
N CYS A 190 6.89 14.96 -8.40
CA CYS A 190 8.03 15.75 -7.91
C CYS A 190 7.80 17.26 -7.92
N GLY A 191 6.65 17.75 -8.38
CA GLY A 191 6.33 19.17 -8.47
C GLY A 191 7.09 19.93 -9.57
N ASN A 192 8.00 19.27 -10.30
CA ASN A 192 8.77 19.92 -11.35
C ASN A 192 7.88 20.31 -12.53
N ARG A 193 8.20 21.44 -13.17
CA ARG A 193 7.54 21.84 -14.41
C ARG A 193 7.80 20.81 -15.51
N ILE A 194 6.78 20.45 -16.26
CA ILE A 194 6.91 19.61 -17.45
C ILE A 194 7.21 20.53 -18.62
N THR A 195 8.39 20.35 -19.22
CA THR A 195 8.71 20.97 -20.51
C THR A 195 8.08 20.09 -21.58
N ALA A 196 7.09 20.60 -22.30
CA ALA A 196 6.60 19.94 -23.50
C ALA A 196 7.78 19.81 -24.47
N GLY A 197 8.08 18.56 -24.86
CA GLY A 197 9.03 18.24 -25.92
C GLY A 197 8.34 18.27 -27.27
#